data_AF-A0A3S5A1I0-F1
#
_entry.id   AF-A0A3S5A1I0-F1
#
_cell.length_a   1.000
_cell.length_b   1.000
_cell.length_c   1.000
_cell.angle_alpha   90.00
_cell.angle_beta   90.00
_cell.angle_gamma   90.00
#
_symmetry.space_group_name_H-M   'P 1'
#
loop_
_entity.id
_entity.type
_entity.pdbx_description
1 polymer ?
#
loop_
_entity_poly.entity_id
_entity_poly.type
_entity_poly.pdbx_seq_one_letter_code
_entity_poly.pdbx_strand_id
1 'polypeptide(L)'
;MNGTNGNQNDYPENALVPYPVILAASKGDPDAMKMVLQHFSGYIASLSMRKLYDERGNVYYGVDEDIRERLQARLMRAILTFRAE
;
A
#
# COMPACT_ATOMS: atom_id res chain seq x y z
N MET A 1 10.04 17.99 16.37
CA MET A 1 9.24 16.75 16.31
C MET A 1 9.85 15.88 15.25
N ASN A 2 10.51 14.80 15.67
CA ASN A 2 11.29 13.92 14.79
C ASN A 2 10.36 12.90 14.14
N GLY A 3 9.96 13.14 12.90
CA GLY A 3 9.35 12.12 12.05
C GLY A 3 10.42 11.16 11.59
N THR A 4 10.54 10.01 12.25
CA THR A 4 11.31 8.89 11.73
C THR A 4 10.63 8.40 10.44
N ASN A 5 11.16 8.80 9.29
CA ASN A 5 10.84 8.23 7.99
C ASN A 5 11.28 6.76 7.97
N GLY A 6 10.41 5.89 8.46
CA GLY A 6 10.60 4.44 8.54
C GLY A 6 10.32 3.71 7.22
N ASN A 7 10.65 4.29 6.06
CA ASN A 7 10.53 3.60 4.77
C ASN A 7 11.92 3.38 4.17
N GLN A 8 12.68 2.47 4.76
CA GLN A 8 13.63 1.68 3.96
C GLN A 8 12.79 0.67 3.17
N ASN A 9 12.18 1.14 2.08
CA ASN A 9 11.70 0.24 1.05
C ASN A 9 12.95 -0.26 0.33
N ASP A 10 13.34 -1.51 0.58
CA ASP A 10 14.46 -2.19 -0.11
C ASP A 10 14.23 -2.31 -1.63
N TYR A 11 13.07 -1.84 -2.12
CA TYR A 11 12.71 -1.72 -3.51
C TYR A 11 12.36 -0.27 -3.84
N PRO A 12 13.00 0.34 -4.86
CA PRO A 12 12.61 1.67 -5.30
C PRO A 12 11.15 1.63 -5.76
N GLU A 13 10.37 2.67 -5.44
CA GLU A 13 8.94 2.78 -5.80
C GLU A 13 8.67 2.57 -7.30
N ASN A 14 9.70 2.72 -8.15
CA ASN A 14 9.62 2.60 -9.60
C ASN A 14 10.00 1.21 -10.16
N ALA A 15 10.51 0.29 -9.34
CA ALA A 15 10.87 -1.06 -9.79
C ALA A 15 9.67 -1.99 -9.69
N LEU A 16 9.48 -2.85 -10.69
CA LEU A 16 8.44 -3.87 -10.65
C LEU A 16 8.68 -4.86 -9.50
N VAL A 17 7.60 -5.28 -8.83
CA VAL A 17 7.65 -6.43 -7.92
C VAL A 17 8.06 -7.67 -8.73
N PRO A 18 9.07 -8.44 -8.30
CA PRO A 18 9.48 -9.64 -9.01
C PRO A 18 8.32 -10.63 -9.16
N TYR A 19 8.15 -11.20 -10.35
CA TYR A 19 7.10 -12.19 -10.61
C TYR A 19 7.07 -13.37 -9.63
N PRO A 20 8.23 -13.95 -9.20
CA PRO A 20 8.22 -15.00 -8.18
C PRO A 20 7.57 -14.58 -6.86
N VAL A 21 7.71 -13.30 -6.47
CA VAL A 21 7.08 -12.74 -5.27
C VAL A 21 5.57 -12.64 -5.45
N ILE A 22 5.10 -12.16 -6.60
CA ILE A 22 3.66 -12.10 -6.92
C ILE A 22 3.05 -13.50 -6.90
N LEU A 23 3.74 -14.49 -7.47
CA LEU A 23 3.30 -15.88 -7.51
C LEU A 23 3.29 -16.56 -6.14
N ALA A 24 4.25 -16.25 -5.27
CA ALA A 24 4.23 -16.71 -3.88
C ALA A 24 3.07 -16.09 -3.11
N ALA A 25 2.85 -14.78 -3.27
CA ALA A 25 1.76 -14.06 -2.63
C ALA A 25 0.37 -14.57 -3.07
N SER A 26 0.21 -14.92 -4.36
CA SER A 26 -1.06 -15.50 -4.86
C SER A 26 -1.34 -16.89 -4.29
N LYS A 27 -0.32 -17.62 -3.84
CA LYS A 27 -0.43 -18.89 -3.12
C LYS A 27 -0.67 -18.72 -1.60
N GLY A 28 -0.78 -17.49 -1.12
CA GLY A 28 -1.05 -17.18 0.28
C GLY A 28 0.19 -17.05 1.16
N ASP A 29 1.39 -16.90 0.57
CA ASP A 29 2.60 -16.62 1.33
C ASP A 29 2.52 -15.23 2.01
N PRO A 30 2.58 -15.16 3.36
CA PRO A 30 2.40 -13.92 4.09
C PRO A 30 3.56 -12.94 3.92
N ASP A 31 4.80 -13.43 3.79
CA ASP A 31 5.98 -12.58 3.61
C ASP A 31 5.99 -11.99 2.20
N ALA A 32 5.63 -12.79 1.20
CA ALA A 32 5.44 -12.32 -0.16
C ALA A 32 4.31 -11.28 -0.24
N MET A 33 3.17 -11.52 0.40
CA MET A 33 2.06 -10.56 0.47
C MET A 33 2.51 -9.23 1.08
N LYS A 34 3.25 -9.29 2.18
CA LYS A 34 3.80 -8.08 2.84
C LYS A 34 4.72 -7.30 1.91
N MET A 35 5.60 -7.97 1.16
CA MET A 35 6.46 -7.30 0.17
C MET A 35 5.65 -6.59 -0.91
N VAL A 36 4.60 -7.21 -1.45
CA VAL A 36 3.73 -6.57 -2.46
C VAL A 36 3.01 -5.35 -1.86
N LEU A 37 2.44 -5.47 -0.66
CA LEU A 37 1.74 -4.37 0.01
C LEU A 37 2.68 -3.21 0.34
N GLN A 38 3.90 -3.51 0.79
CA GLN A 38 4.92 -2.51 1.09
C GLN A 38 5.33 -1.74 -0.17
N HIS A 39 5.52 -2.44 -1.29
CA HIS A 39 5.84 -1.81 -2.57
C HIS A 39 4.76 -0.81 -3.01
N PHE A 40 3.48 -1.17 -2.90
CA PHE A 40 2.37 -0.28 -3.28
C PHE A 40 1.96 0.72 -2.20
N SER A 41 2.61 0.75 -1.03
CA SER A 41 2.19 1.58 0.11
C SER A 41 2.16 3.08 -0.22
N GLY A 42 3.18 3.60 -0.92
CA GLY A 42 3.25 5.00 -1.34
C GLY A 42 2.16 5.35 -2.36
N TYR A 43 1.94 4.49 -3.35
CA TYR A 43 0.88 4.69 -4.35
C TYR A 43 -0.51 4.66 -3.71
N ILE A 44 -0.78 3.71 -2.81
CA ILE A 44 -2.03 3.64 -2.06
C ILE A 44 -2.21 4.91 -1.21
N ALA A 45 -1.17 5.36 -0.50
CA ALA A 45 -1.23 6.59 0.29
C ALA A 45 -1.60 7.80 -0.58
N SER A 46 -0.98 7.93 -1.76
CA SER A 46 -1.30 9.02 -2.70
C SER A 46 -2.75 8.98 -3.20
N LEU A 47 -3.29 7.80 -3.52
CA LEU A 47 -4.69 7.62 -3.94
C LEU A 47 -5.69 7.86 -2.80
N SER A 48 -5.22 7.71 -1.57
CA SER A 48 -6.01 7.91 -0.35
C SER A 48 -5.97 9.35 0.14
N MET A 49 -5.23 10.26 -0.51
CA MET A 49 -5.19 11.67 -0.13
C MET A 49 -6.57 12.32 -0.30
N ARG A 50 -7.04 12.99 0.74
CA ARG A 50 -8.30 13.72 0.77
C ARG A 50 -8.16 15.05 1.48
N LYS A 51 -9.11 15.94 1.20
CA LYS A 51 -9.32 17.18 1.93
C LYS A 51 -10.05 16.83 3.23
N LEU A 52 -9.38 17.00 4.37
CA LEU A 52 -9.88 16.70 5.70
C LEU A 52 -10.08 17.99 6.49
N TYR A 53 -10.83 17.88 7.58
CA TYR A 53 -11.17 18.96 8.49
C TYR A 53 -10.72 18.58 9.90
N ASP A 54 -9.97 19.46 10.55
CA ASP A 54 -9.66 19.29 11.97
C ASP A 54 -10.87 19.69 12.84
N GLU A 55 -10.77 19.46 14.15
CA GLU A 55 -11.82 19.80 15.13
C GLU A 55 -12.14 21.31 15.18
N ARG A 56 -11.24 22.15 14.64
CA ARG A 56 -11.38 23.62 14.58
C ARG A 56 -11.93 24.09 13.23
N GLY A 57 -12.24 23.16 12.31
CA GLY A 57 -12.75 23.44 10.97
C GLY A 57 -11.68 23.84 9.96
N ASN A 58 -10.39 23.76 10.29
CA ASN A 58 -9.32 24.02 9.33
C ASN A 58 -9.19 22.88 8.33
N VAL A 59 -8.99 23.27 7.08
CA VAL A 59 -8.76 22.35 5.98
C VAL A 59 -7.29 21.95 5.93
N TYR A 60 -7.04 20.66 5.79
CA TYR A 60 -5.73 20.14 5.42
C TYR A 60 -5.86 18.96 4.46
N TYR A 61 -4.76 18.60 3.80
CA TYR A 61 -4.69 17.38 2.99
C TYR A 61 -4.04 16.28 3.82
N GLY A 62 -4.74 15.17 3.96
CA GLY A 62 -4.26 14.01 4.71
C GLY A 62 -4.69 12.71 4.04
N VAL A 63 -4.08 11.62 4.47
CA VAL A 63 -4.47 10.27 4.06
C VAL A 63 -5.79 9.93 4.75
N ASP A 64 -6.78 9.59 3.95
CA ASP A 64 -8.02 8.99 4.42
C ASP A 64 -7.77 7.50 4.72
N GLU A 65 -7.81 7.17 6.00
CA GLU A 65 -7.45 5.85 6.51
C GLU A 65 -8.42 4.76 6.06
N ASP A 66 -9.72 5.06 6.01
CA ASP A 66 -10.73 4.11 5.54
C ASP A 66 -10.52 3.79 4.05
N ILE A 67 -10.18 4.80 3.24
CA ILE A 67 -9.84 4.59 1.82
C ILE A 67 -8.54 3.78 1.69
N ARG A 68 -7.52 4.09 2.49
CA ARG A 68 -6.24 3.37 2.49
C ARG A 68 -6.45 1.89 2.79
N GLU A 69 -7.14 1.56 3.87
CA GLU A 69 -7.45 0.18 4.27
C GLU A 69 -8.26 -0.55 3.20
N ARG A 70 -9.26 0.13 2.61
CA ARG A 70 -10.07 -0.45 1.54
C ARG A 70 -9.25 -0.75 0.29
N LEU A 71 -8.32 0.13 -0.09
CA LEU A 71 -7.42 -0.08 -1.22
C LEU A 71 -6.45 -1.24 -0.96
N GLN A 72 -5.87 -1.31 0.24
CA GLN A 72 -5.02 -2.45 0.65
C GLN A 72 -5.80 -3.78 0.58
N ALA A 73 -7.01 -3.83 1.15
CA ALA A 73 -7.85 -5.03 1.12
C ALA A 73 -8.22 -5.46 -0.32
N ARG A 74 -8.47 -4.50 -1.22
CA ARG A 74 -8.74 -4.79 -2.63
C ARG A 74 -7.51 -5.35 -3.33
N LEU A 75 -6.33 -4.79 -3.06
CA LEU A 75 -5.06 -5.29 -3.60
C LEU A 75 -4.79 -6.72 -3.14
N MET A 76 -4.93 -7.01 -1.84
CA MET A 76 -4.77 -8.37 -1.31
C MET A 76 -5.69 -9.37 -2.01
N ARG A 77 -6.98 -9.03 -2.17
CA ARG A 77 -7.93 -9.89 -2.89
C ARG A 77 -7.52 -10.11 -4.34
N ALA A 78 -7.10 -9.05 -5.04
CA ALA A 78 -6.64 -9.15 -6.42
C ALA A 78 -5.45 -10.11 -6.56
N ILE A 79 -4.48 -10.02 -5.65
CA ILE A 79 -3.30 -10.90 -5.61
C ILE A 79 -3.71 -12.36 -5.38
N LEU A 80 -4.62 -12.63 -4.44
CA LEU A 80 -5.10 -14.00 -4.18
C LEU A 80 -5.86 -14.61 -5.36
N THR A 81 -6.48 -13.78 -6.21
CA THR A 81 -7.15 -14.22 -7.44
C THR A 81 -6.27 -14.18 -8.67
N PHE A 82 -5.00 -13.77 -8.53
CA PHE A 82 -4.06 -13.62 -9.64
C PHE A 82 -3.77 -14.99 -10.26
N ARG A 83 -4.06 -15.13 -11.56
CA ARG A 83 -3.76 -16.32 -12.34
C ARG A 83 -2.49 -16.08 -13.14
N ALA A 84 -1.47 -16.85 -12.80
CA ALA A 84 -0.31 -17.09 -13.62
C ALA A 84 -0.67 -18.19 -14.62
N GLU A 85 -0.74 -17.86 -15.91
CA GLU A 85 -0.85 -18.86 -16.98
C GLU A 85 0.42 -19.72 -17.08
#